data_AF-A0A258BK57-F1
#
_entry.id   AF-A0A258BK57-F1
#
_cell.length_a   1.000
_cell.length_b   1.000
_cell.length_c   1.000
_cell.angle_alpha   90.00
_cell.angle_beta   90.00
_cell.angle_gamma   90.00
#
_symmetry.space_group_name_H-M   'P 1'
#
loop_
_entity.id
_entity.type
_entity.pdbx_description
1 polymer ?
#
loop_
_entity_poly.entity_id
_entity_poly.type
_entity_poly.pdbx_seq_one_letter_code
_entity_poly.pdbx_strand_id
1 'polypeptide(L)'
;MTQPPPLKETARQLEIRSKPKPATRINRKLLLAGAGLGALGLFAAATFALAPPRPPEPAPQDELLVAGKRKPDGFSALPADYTALGDVPVLGAPFSGDLGATIRAAEAAYGIEPDFQTEYRTDFRSRPEEEAARTARLEAAALAEEAARAPLLFRLGNAAAPGPAPARPTDASFDLSSELLALARPSPAAAASPPPDPNLQSRKTAFASDRAGAPTYNPDRVQDPLSPYQLMAGSLIP
;
A
#
# COMPACT_ATOMS: atom_id res chain seq x y z
N MET A 1 85.88 15.03 -49.29
CA MET A 1 85.29 13.70 -49.58
C MET A 1 84.36 13.34 -48.44
N THR A 2 83.07 13.56 -48.60
CA THR A 2 82.04 13.24 -47.60
C THR A 2 81.59 11.79 -47.84
N GLN A 3 81.75 10.93 -46.83
CA GLN A 3 81.34 9.53 -46.92
C GLN A 3 79.82 9.42 -47.11
N PRO A 4 79.33 8.46 -47.91
CA PRO A 4 77.89 8.27 -48.09
C PRO A 4 77.25 7.82 -46.77
N PRO A 5 76.04 8.33 -46.45
CA PRO A 5 75.32 7.94 -45.25
C PRO A 5 74.99 6.43 -45.26
N PRO A 6 74.90 5.79 -44.09
CA PRO A 6 74.68 4.36 -43.98
C PRO A 6 73.34 3.94 -44.59
N LEU A 7 73.33 2.81 -45.31
CA LEU A 7 72.17 2.27 -46.05
C LEU A 7 70.88 2.14 -45.23
N LYS A 8 70.97 2.06 -43.90
CA LYS A 8 69.80 2.01 -43.01
C LYS A 8 69.04 3.34 -42.95
N GLU A 9 69.74 4.46 -43.06
CA GLU A 9 69.15 5.80 -43.03
C GLU A 9 68.48 6.14 -44.36
N THR A 10 69.10 5.75 -45.48
CA THR A 10 68.51 5.92 -46.81
C THR A 10 67.29 5.00 -47.00
N ALA A 11 67.33 3.77 -46.48
CA ALA A 11 66.16 2.88 -46.47
C ALA A 11 64.99 3.44 -45.66
N ARG A 12 65.28 4.12 -44.54
CA ARG A 12 64.26 4.76 -43.69
C ARG A 12 63.65 6.01 -44.32
N GLN A 13 64.42 6.73 -45.16
CA GLN A 13 63.93 7.87 -45.95
C GLN A 13 63.12 7.45 -47.19
N LEU A 14 63.33 6.22 -47.68
CA LEU A 14 62.61 5.63 -48.82
C LEU A 14 61.41 4.75 -48.41
N GLU A 15 61.05 4.70 -47.11
CA GLU A 15 59.84 4.01 -46.64
C GLU A 15 58.56 4.78 -47.06
N ILE A 16 58.06 4.52 -48.27
CA ILE A 16 56.83 5.12 -48.83
C ILE A 16 55.55 4.49 -48.24
N ARG A 17 55.67 3.44 -47.41
CA ARG A 17 54.53 2.79 -46.75
C ARG A 17 54.44 3.18 -45.28
N SER A 18 53.32 3.80 -44.90
CA SER A 18 52.98 4.02 -43.50
C SER A 18 52.81 2.68 -42.78
N LYS A 19 53.39 2.56 -41.57
CA LYS A 19 53.23 1.36 -40.75
C LYS A 19 51.76 1.23 -40.33
N PRO A 20 51.13 0.05 -40.46
CA PRO A 20 49.74 -0.13 -40.06
C PRO A 20 49.56 0.14 -38.57
N LYS A 21 48.49 0.85 -38.20
CA LYS A 21 48.18 1.18 -36.80
C LYS A 21 48.01 -0.14 -36.02
N PRO A 22 48.78 -0.38 -34.96
CA PRO A 22 48.70 -1.64 -34.24
C PRO A 22 47.30 -1.80 -33.64
N ALA A 23 46.64 -2.92 -33.95
CA ALA A 23 45.34 -3.25 -33.41
C ALA A 23 45.51 -3.92 -32.05
N THR A 24 45.24 -3.19 -30.97
CA THR A 24 45.19 -3.73 -29.62
C THR A 24 43.91 -4.54 -29.43
N ARG A 25 44.05 -5.86 -29.31
CA ARG A 25 42.94 -6.76 -28.95
C ARG A 25 42.75 -6.70 -27.43
N ILE A 26 41.75 -5.93 -27.00
CA ILE A 26 41.38 -5.86 -25.58
C ILE A 26 40.64 -7.15 -25.20
N ASN A 27 41.10 -7.81 -24.13
CA ASN A 27 40.43 -8.98 -23.61
C ASN A 27 39.10 -8.57 -22.96
N ARG A 28 37.98 -8.98 -23.55
CA ARG A 28 36.62 -8.66 -23.06
C ARG A 28 36.43 -9.05 -21.59
N LYS A 29 37.08 -10.12 -21.14
CA LYS A 29 37.04 -10.56 -19.74
C LYS A 29 37.68 -9.53 -18.80
N LEU A 30 38.79 -8.92 -19.22
CA LEU A 30 39.46 -7.88 -18.45
C LEU A 30 38.62 -6.59 -18.40
N LEU A 31 37.97 -6.24 -19.51
CA LEU A 31 37.06 -5.09 -19.56
C LEU A 31 35.86 -5.31 -18.63
N LEU A 32 35.23 -6.49 -18.69
CA LEU A 32 34.12 -6.85 -17.80
C LEU A 32 34.55 -6.87 -16.32
N ALA A 33 35.71 -7.45 -16.01
CA ALA A 33 36.24 -7.48 -14.65
C ALA A 33 36.50 -6.06 -14.12
N GLY A 34 37.14 -5.19 -14.91
CA GLY A 34 37.41 -3.80 -14.54
C GLY A 34 36.13 -2.99 -14.34
N ALA A 35 35.16 -3.13 -15.25
CA ALA A 35 33.86 -2.46 -15.13
C ALA A 35 33.09 -2.94 -13.90
N GLY A 36 33.08 -4.24 -13.62
CA GLY A 36 32.43 -4.82 -12.43
C GLY A 36 33.06 -4.32 -11.12
N LEU A 37 34.38 -4.26 -11.06
CA LEU A 37 35.11 -3.77 -9.90
C LEU A 37 34.85 -2.27 -9.67
N GLY A 38 34.79 -1.49 -10.75
CA GLY A 38 34.39 -0.08 -10.71
C GLY A 38 32.94 0.11 -10.20
N ALA A 39 32.00 -0.69 -10.69
CA ALA A 39 30.61 -0.63 -10.25
C ALA A 39 30.45 -1.00 -8.77
N LEU A 40 31.14 -2.04 -8.30
CA LEU A 40 31.16 -2.43 -6.88
C LEU A 40 31.72 -1.33 -5.98
N GLY A 41 32.81 -0.68 -6.40
CA GLY A 41 33.39 0.44 -5.65
C GLY A 41 32.43 1.62 -5.54
N LEU A 42 31.75 1.97 -6.63
CA LEU A 42 30.78 3.06 -6.65
C LEU A 42 29.55 2.74 -5.80
N PHE A 43 29.08 1.50 -5.83
CA PHE A 43 27.99 1.02 -4.98
C PHE A 43 28.35 1.05 -3.49
N ALA A 44 29.55 0.63 -3.11
CA ALA A 44 30.01 0.70 -1.73
C ALA A 44 30.11 2.15 -1.24
N ALA A 45 30.66 3.05 -2.07
CA ALA A 45 30.71 4.47 -1.77
C ALA A 45 29.31 5.09 -1.61
N ALA A 46 28.37 4.75 -2.49
CA ALA A 46 26.98 5.20 -2.38
C ALA A 46 26.31 4.69 -1.10
N THR A 47 26.54 3.42 -0.74
CA THR A 47 26.00 2.82 0.50
C THR A 47 26.54 3.53 1.74
N PHE A 48 27.83 3.85 1.75
CA PHE A 48 28.44 4.60 2.86
C PHE A 48 27.94 6.05 2.92
N ALA A 49 27.74 6.70 1.77
CA ALA A 49 27.23 8.07 1.72
C ALA A 49 25.75 8.19 2.11
N LEU A 50 24.93 7.16 1.82
CA LEU A 50 23.52 7.09 2.22
C LEU A 50 23.31 6.56 3.64
N ALA A 51 24.35 6.04 4.30
CA ALA A 51 24.23 5.53 5.64
C ALA A 51 23.73 6.68 6.55
N PRO A 52 22.55 6.55 7.18
CA PRO A 52 22.02 7.62 8.01
C PRO A 52 23.00 7.92 9.14
N PRO A 53 23.14 9.20 9.53
CA PRO A 53 24.00 9.54 10.66
C PRO A 53 23.54 8.73 11.87
N ARG A 54 24.45 7.91 12.40
CA ARG A 54 24.20 7.20 13.65
C ARG A 54 23.94 8.27 14.71
N PRO A 55 22.83 8.20 15.46
CA PRO A 55 22.64 9.13 16.57
C PRO A 55 23.87 9.03 17.48
N PRO A 56 24.45 10.16 17.92
CA PRO A 56 25.55 10.12 18.84
C PRO A 56 25.13 9.30 20.05
N GLU A 57 25.93 8.28 20.38
CA GLU A 57 25.81 7.55 21.63
C GLU A 57 25.84 8.61 22.75
N PRO A 58 24.84 8.64 23.65
CA PRO A 58 24.82 9.61 24.72
C PRO A 58 26.10 9.38 25.52
N ALA A 59 27.03 10.34 25.46
CA ALA A 59 28.17 10.38 26.35
C ALA A 59 27.65 10.16 27.78
N PRO A 60 28.36 9.41 28.64
CA PRO A 60 28.00 9.33 30.05
C PRO A 60 28.10 10.74 30.61
N GLN A 61 26.97 11.42 30.66
CA GLN A 61 26.78 12.71 31.32
C GLN A 61 26.73 12.40 32.81
N ASP A 62 27.88 12.05 33.38
CA ASP A 62 28.12 12.32 34.77
C ASP A 62 28.15 13.85 34.90
N GLU A 63 27.37 14.33 35.86
CA GLU A 63 27.27 15.73 36.31
C GLU A 63 26.18 16.59 35.66
N LEU A 64 25.28 17.06 36.54
CA LEU A 64 24.18 18.03 36.36
C LEU A 64 22.78 17.47 36.06
N LEU A 65 22.42 16.33 36.65
CA LEU A 65 21.02 16.08 37.05
C LEU A 65 20.65 16.94 38.29
N VAL A 66 20.71 18.26 38.14
CA VAL A 66 20.04 19.18 39.07
C VAL A 66 18.66 19.46 38.48
N ALA A 67 17.65 19.27 39.32
CA ALA A 67 16.22 19.37 39.04
C ALA A 67 15.66 18.21 38.20
N GLY A 68 15.44 17.09 38.89
CA GLY A 68 14.43 16.13 38.50
C GLY A 68 13.16 16.88 38.10
N LYS A 69 12.67 16.57 36.89
CA LYS A 69 11.39 17.05 36.35
C LYS A 69 10.39 17.04 37.51
N ARG A 70 9.86 18.20 37.93
CA ARG A 70 8.83 18.29 38.98
C ARG A 70 7.69 17.38 38.54
N LYS A 71 7.63 16.18 39.10
CA LYS A 71 6.51 15.27 38.88
C LYS A 71 5.31 15.96 39.52
N PRO A 72 4.17 16.08 38.82
CA PRO A 72 2.98 16.68 39.40
C PRO A 72 2.59 15.89 40.66
N ASP A 73 2.17 16.62 41.69
CA ASP A 73 1.64 16.03 42.91
C ASP A 73 0.45 15.14 42.52
N GLY A 74 0.59 13.82 42.74
CA GLY A 74 -0.40 12.82 42.33
C GLY A 74 0.09 11.81 41.28
N PHE A 75 1.26 11.99 40.64
CA PHE A 75 1.80 10.97 39.72
C PHE A 75 1.99 9.59 40.38
N SER A 76 2.38 9.58 41.66
CA SER A 76 2.52 8.36 42.45
C SER A 76 1.18 7.77 42.93
N ALA A 77 0.09 8.53 42.82
CA ALA A 77 -1.25 8.10 43.22
C ALA A 77 -2.03 7.46 42.06
N LEU A 78 -1.50 7.50 40.83
CA LEU A 78 -2.10 6.80 39.70
C LEU A 78 -1.84 5.28 39.84
N PRO A 79 -2.83 4.44 39.51
CA PRO A 79 -2.62 3.01 39.36
C PRO A 79 -1.51 2.74 38.34
N ALA A 80 -0.60 1.81 38.68
CA ALA A 80 0.42 1.35 37.73
C ALA A 80 -0.23 0.71 36.50
N ASP A 81 -1.38 0.04 36.69
CA ASP A 81 -2.14 -0.65 35.67
C ASP A 81 -3.64 -0.31 35.79
N TYR A 82 -4.22 0.27 34.75
CA TYR A 82 -5.67 0.53 34.66
C TYR A 82 -6.50 -0.71 34.31
N THR A 83 -5.84 -1.79 33.89
CA THR A 83 -6.47 -3.08 33.56
C THR A 83 -6.90 -3.87 34.81
N ALA A 84 -6.33 -3.54 35.97
CA ALA A 84 -6.66 -4.14 37.26
C ALA A 84 -7.73 -3.37 38.05
N LEU A 85 -8.23 -2.24 37.52
CA LEU A 85 -9.36 -1.54 38.14
C LEU A 85 -10.61 -2.39 37.99
N GLY A 86 -11.10 -2.96 39.09
CA GLY A 86 -12.33 -3.76 39.09
C GLY A 86 -13.59 -2.97 38.70
N ASP A 87 -13.52 -1.65 38.77
CA ASP A 87 -14.60 -0.72 38.43
C ASP A 87 -14.26 0.03 37.14
N VAL A 88 -14.09 -0.72 36.04
CA VAL A 88 -13.97 -0.11 34.70
C VAL A 88 -15.34 0.40 34.31
N PRO A 89 -15.52 1.72 34.05
CA PRO A 89 -16.80 2.23 33.61
C PRO A 89 -17.18 1.55 32.29
N VAL A 90 -18.25 0.76 32.35
CA VAL A 90 -18.79 0.09 31.17
C VAL A 90 -19.29 1.17 30.21
N LEU A 91 -18.64 1.26 29.05
CA LEU A 91 -19.13 2.09 27.96
C LEU A 91 -20.58 1.67 27.66
N GLY A 92 -21.47 2.65 27.47
CA GLY A 92 -22.87 2.38 27.19
C GLY A 92 -23.07 1.54 25.92
N ALA A 93 -24.33 1.24 25.60
CA ALA A 93 -24.65 0.54 24.36
C ALA A 93 -24.02 1.25 23.15
N PRO A 94 -23.52 0.49 22.15
CA PRO A 94 -22.91 1.08 20.97
C PRO A 94 -23.89 2.03 20.28
N PHE A 95 -23.38 3.14 19.74
CA PHE A 95 -24.20 4.08 18.98
C PHE A 95 -24.85 3.36 17.79
N SER A 96 -26.06 3.77 17.41
CA SER A 96 -26.68 3.33 16.16
C SER A 96 -25.80 3.76 14.99
N GLY A 97 -25.09 2.80 14.38
CA GLY A 97 -24.10 3.05 13.32
C GLY A 97 -22.65 2.74 13.70
N ASP A 98 -22.38 2.34 14.95
CA ASP A 98 -21.07 1.81 15.33
C ASP A 98 -20.88 0.40 14.72
N LEU A 99 -19.89 0.27 13.83
CA LEU A 99 -19.55 -0.97 13.15
C LEU A 99 -18.59 -1.84 13.98
N GLY A 100 -18.02 -1.32 15.07
CA GLY A 100 -16.97 -2.00 15.84
C GLY A 100 -17.37 -3.38 16.34
N ALA A 101 -18.60 -3.52 16.87
CA ALA A 101 -19.10 -4.82 17.33
C ALA A 101 -19.24 -5.83 16.19
N THR A 102 -19.70 -5.40 15.02
CA THR A 102 -19.85 -6.27 13.84
C THR A 102 -18.52 -6.65 13.22
N ILE A 103 -17.56 -5.71 13.17
CA ILE A 103 -16.20 -5.96 12.68
C ILE A 103 -15.50 -6.96 13.60
N ARG A 104 -15.56 -6.76 14.91
CA ARG A 104 -14.99 -7.70 15.89
C ARG A 104 -15.62 -9.09 15.80
N ALA A 105 -16.94 -9.18 15.61
CA ALA A 105 -17.62 -10.46 15.43
C ALA A 105 -17.19 -11.17 14.14
N ALA A 106 -16.99 -10.41 13.04
CA ALA A 106 -16.50 -10.94 11.79
C ALA A 106 -15.03 -11.43 11.90
N GLU A 107 -14.14 -10.62 12.49
CA GLU A 107 -12.75 -10.99 12.75
C GLU A 107 -12.64 -12.27 13.59
N ALA A 108 -13.44 -12.39 14.65
CA ALA A 108 -13.51 -13.59 15.47
C ALA A 108 -14.01 -14.82 14.67
N ALA A 109 -14.98 -14.64 13.77
CA ALA A 109 -15.47 -15.71 12.89
C ALA A 109 -14.42 -16.18 11.88
N TYR A 110 -13.52 -15.29 11.45
CA TYR A 110 -12.37 -15.62 10.60
C TYR A 110 -11.15 -16.14 11.39
N GLY A 111 -11.24 -16.25 12.73
CA GLY A 111 -10.12 -16.68 13.56
C GLY A 111 -8.98 -15.65 13.61
N ILE A 112 -9.27 -14.38 13.33
CA ILE A 112 -8.32 -13.28 13.42
C ILE A 112 -8.30 -12.84 14.88
N GLU A 113 -7.24 -13.18 15.60
CA GLU A 113 -7.08 -12.76 16.99
C GLU A 113 -6.70 -11.28 17.03
N PRO A 114 -7.41 -10.44 17.82
CA PRO A 114 -7.12 -9.02 17.90
C PRO A 114 -5.73 -8.81 18.50
N ASP A 115 -4.84 -8.19 17.72
CA ASP A 115 -3.51 -7.81 18.17
C ASP A 115 -3.60 -6.53 18.99
N PHE A 116 -3.63 -6.69 20.31
CA PHE A 116 -3.63 -5.55 21.23
C PHE A 116 -2.22 -5.00 21.33
N GLN A 117 -2.05 -3.71 21.04
CA GLN A 117 -0.78 -3.03 21.22
C GLN A 117 -0.39 -3.02 22.71
N THR A 118 0.49 -3.92 23.11
CA THR A 118 1.01 -4.02 24.49
C THR A 118 2.14 -3.05 24.77
N GLU A 119 2.75 -2.48 23.73
CA GLU A 119 3.86 -1.52 23.87
C GLU A 119 3.36 -0.09 23.62
N TYR A 120 3.50 0.78 24.63
CA TYR A 120 3.29 2.21 24.47
C TYR A 120 4.34 2.78 23.52
N ARG A 121 3.95 3.07 22.28
CA ARG A 121 4.85 3.61 21.26
C ARG A 121 4.53 5.06 20.94
N THR A 122 5.55 5.91 20.99
CA THR A 122 5.47 7.33 20.64
C THR A 122 5.48 7.58 19.12
N ASP A 123 5.76 6.55 18.34
CA ASP A 123 5.88 6.64 16.89
C ASP A 123 4.63 6.04 16.24
N PHE A 124 3.77 6.89 15.68
CA PHE A 124 2.56 6.51 14.94
C PHE A 124 2.83 5.83 13.58
N ARG A 125 4.03 5.26 13.36
CA ARG A 125 4.44 4.63 12.10
C ARG A 125 4.30 3.11 12.21
N SER A 126 3.59 2.49 11.26
CA SER A 126 3.52 1.03 11.17
C SER A 126 4.92 0.44 10.98
N ARG A 127 5.21 -0.68 11.66
CA ARG A 127 6.49 -1.36 11.49
C ARG A 127 6.51 -2.00 10.10
N PRO A 128 7.53 -1.75 9.26
CA PRO A 128 7.59 -2.35 7.92
C PRO A 128 7.64 -3.89 7.98
N GLU A 129 8.18 -4.46 9.06
CA GLU A 129 8.20 -5.91 9.29
C GLU A 129 6.81 -6.48 9.61
N GLU A 130 6.00 -5.80 10.43
CA GLU A 130 4.62 -6.20 10.72
C GLU A 130 3.72 -6.06 9.48
N GLU A 131 3.92 -4.98 8.71
CA GLU A 131 3.22 -4.78 7.44
C GLU A 131 3.57 -5.89 6.44
N ALA A 132 4.85 -6.26 6.32
CA ALA A 132 5.30 -7.36 5.47
C ALA A 132 4.75 -8.73 5.93
N ALA A 133 4.67 -8.96 7.24
CA ALA A 133 4.05 -10.16 7.79
C ALA A 133 2.54 -10.20 7.48
N ARG A 134 1.86 -9.06 7.57
CA ARG A 134 0.43 -8.92 7.22
C ARG A 134 0.20 -9.16 5.73
N THR A 135 1.01 -8.59 4.84
CA THR A 135 0.90 -8.82 3.40
C THR A 135 1.14 -10.27 3.04
N ALA A 136 2.14 -10.93 3.64
CA ALA A 136 2.41 -12.34 3.40
C ALA A 136 1.23 -13.24 3.82
N ARG A 137 0.55 -12.92 4.94
CA ARG A 137 -0.66 -13.63 5.37
C ARG A 137 -1.82 -13.46 4.38
N LEU A 138 -2.02 -12.25 3.86
CA LEU A 138 -3.07 -11.95 2.88
C LEU A 138 -2.81 -12.65 1.54
N GLU A 139 -1.56 -12.64 1.06
CA GLU A 139 -1.18 -13.36 -0.17
C GLU A 139 -1.38 -14.87 -0.03
N ALA A 140 -1.00 -15.45 1.12
CA ALA A 140 -1.22 -16.87 1.39
C ALA A 140 -2.71 -17.23 1.41
N ALA A 141 -3.56 -16.39 2.02
CA ALA A 141 -5.01 -16.59 2.03
C ALA A 141 -5.61 -16.49 0.61
N ALA A 142 -5.19 -15.51 -0.18
CA ALA A 142 -5.65 -15.33 -1.56
C ALA A 142 -5.28 -16.53 -2.45
N LEU A 143 -4.06 -17.06 -2.33
CA LEU A 143 -3.63 -18.26 -3.03
C LEU A 143 -4.43 -19.50 -2.62
N ALA A 144 -4.79 -19.62 -1.34
CA ALA A 144 -5.63 -20.72 -0.86
C ALA A 144 -7.05 -20.66 -1.43
N GLU A 145 -7.65 -19.47 -1.51
CA GLU A 145 -8.96 -19.27 -2.16
C GLU A 145 -8.91 -19.56 -3.67
N GLU A 146 -7.84 -19.13 -4.35
CA GLU A 146 -7.66 -19.40 -5.78
C GLU A 146 -7.48 -20.91 -6.03
N ALA A 147 -6.73 -21.60 -5.18
CA ALA A 147 -6.59 -23.06 -5.26
C ALA A 147 -7.92 -23.80 -5.02
N ALA A 148 -8.76 -23.31 -4.10
CA ALA A 148 -10.08 -23.88 -3.84
C ALA A 148 -11.08 -23.60 -4.97
N ARG A 149 -10.95 -22.45 -5.66
CA ARG A 149 -11.77 -22.09 -6.83
C ARG A 149 -11.26 -22.67 -8.14
N ALA A 150 -9.99 -23.04 -8.23
CA ALA A 150 -9.41 -23.59 -9.43
C ALA A 150 -10.18 -24.88 -9.82
N PRO A 151 -10.82 -24.93 -10.99
CA PRO A 151 -11.50 -26.12 -11.46
C PRO A 151 -10.44 -27.14 -11.92
N LEU A 152 -9.77 -27.78 -10.97
CA LEU A 152 -8.86 -28.89 -11.24
C LEU A 152 -9.67 -30.13 -11.61
N LEU A 153 -9.98 -30.20 -12.91
CA LEU A 153 -10.28 -31.35 -13.76
C LEU A 153 -10.79 -32.65 -13.08
N PHE A 154 -12.09 -32.89 -13.30
CA PHE A 154 -12.74 -34.18 -13.57
C PHE A 154 -12.19 -35.44 -12.88
N ARG A 155 -12.90 -35.90 -11.85
CA ARG A 155 -13.00 -37.32 -11.51
C ARG A 155 -13.92 -38.00 -12.54
N LEU A 156 -13.34 -38.57 -13.60
CA LEU A 156 -14.04 -39.52 -14.46
C LEU A 156 -14.22 -40.82 -13.67
N GLY A 157 -15.42 -41.04 -13.14
CA GLY A 157 -15.67 -42.20 -12.27
C GLY A 157 -17.14 -42.37 -11.90
N ASN A 158 -17.93 -42.70 -12.92
CA ASN A 158 -19.23 -43.38 -12.92
C ASN A 158 -20.43 -42.71 -12.21
N ALA A 159 -21.54 -42.73 -12.93
CA ALA A 159 -22.81 -42.08 -12.63
C ALA A 159 -23.47 -42.52 -11.32
N ALA A 160 -24.06 -41.55 -10.63
CA ALA A 160 -25.35 -41.71 -9.96
C ALA A 160 -26.10 -40.36 -10.02
N ALA A 161 -27.30 -40.39 -10.61
CA ALA A 161 -28.18 -39.26 -10.84
C ALA A 161 -28.62 -38.56 -9.53
N PRO A 162 -28.99 -37.27 -9.56
CA PRO A 162 -29.55 -36.57 -8.42
C PRO A 162 -31.01 -36.98 -8.19
N GLY A 163 -31.34 -37.39 -6.96
CA GLY A 163 -32.73 -37.55 -6.50
C GLY A 163 -33.39 -36.20 -6.20
N PRO A 164 -34.72 -36.08 -6.32
CA PRO A 164 -35.43 -34.81 -6.17
C PRO A 164 -35.55 -34.44 -4.67
N ALA A 165 -35.10 -33.24 -4.32
CA ALA A 165 -35.39 -32.61 -3.03
C ALA A 165 -36.65 -31.71 -3.16
N PRO A 166 -37.48 -31.60 -2.11
CA PRO A 166 -38.77 -30.91 -2.16
C PRO A 166 -38.64 -29.38 -2.09
N ALA A 167 -39.72 -28.74 -2.53
CA ALA A 167 -39.93 -27.32 -2.76
C ALA A 167 -39.46 -26.36 -1.65
N ARG A 168 -38.92 -25.21 -2.09
CA ARG A 168 -38.80 -23.98 -1.31
C ARG A 168 -39.51 -22.86 -2.09
N PRO A 169 -40.22 -21.92 -1.44
CA PRO A 169 -41.27 -21.13 -2.08
C PRO A 169 -40.71 -20.10 -3.05
N THR A 170 -41.47 -19.88 -4.12
CA THR A 170 -41.43 -18.70 -4.97
C THR A 170 -41.96 -17.49 -4.19
N ASP A 171 -41.22 -16.37 -4.21
CA ASP A 171 -41.75 -15.07 -4.63
C ASP A 171 -40.75 -13.94 -4.33
N ALA A 172 -40.05 -13.54 -5.38
CA ALA A 172 -39.80 -12.16 -5.78
C ALA A 172 -39.00 -12.28 -7.08
N SER A 173 -39.71 -12.23 -8.20
CA SER A 173 -39.13 -12.16 -9.54
C SER A 173 -38.27 -10.89 -9.65
N PHE A 174 -37.01 -10.99 -9.29
CA PHE A 174 -35.96 -10.14 -9.84
C PHE A 174 -35.81 -10.55 -11.30
N ASP A 175 -36.46 -9.82 -12.20
CA ASP A 175 -36.27 -10.00 -13.62
C ASP A 175 -34.90 -9.42 -14.00
N LEU A 176 -33.87 -10.27 -13.92
CA LEU A 176 -32.51 -9.97 -14.36
C LEU A 176 -32.48 -9.50 -15.82
N SER A 177 -33.48 -9.88 -16.63
CA SER A 177 -33.64 -9.42 -18.00
C SER A 177 -33.99 -7.93 -18.07
N SER A 178 -34.79 -7.44 -17.11
CA SER A 178 -35.13 -6.01 -16.97
C SER A 178 -33.94 -5.16 -16.49
N GLU A 179 -33.13 -5.70 -15.57
CA GLU A 179 -31.87 -5.08 -15.13
C GLU A 179 -30.83 -5.03 -16.25
N LEU A 180 -30.66 -6.12 -17.01
CA LEU A 180 -29.77 -6.17 -18.18
C LEU A 180 -30.21 -5.19 -19.28
N LEU A 181 -31.52 -5.05 -19.50
CA LEU A 181 -32.07 -4.10 -20.47
C LEU A 181 -31.94 -2.64 -19.99
N ALA A 182 -31.99 -2.40 -18.67
CA ALA A 182 -31.73 -1.10 -18.07
C ALA A 182 -30.25 -0.70 -18.18
N LEU A 183 -29.31 -1.65 -18.01
CA LEU A 183 -27.87 -1.43 -18.22
C LEU A 183 -27.51 -1.27 -19.72
N ALA A 184 -28.25 -1.93 -20.61
CA ALA A 184 -28.03 -1.84 -22.06
C ALA A 184 -28.63 -0.57 -22.68
N ARG A 185 -29.40 0.22 -21.93
CA ARG A 185 -29.98 1.48 -22.42
C ARG A 185 -28.88 2.55 -22.44
N PRO A 186 -28.54 3.15 -23.60
CA PRO A 186 -27.59 4.24 -23.64
C PRO A 186 -28.18 5.42 -22.85
N SER A 187 -27.51 5.77 -21.74
CA SER A 187 -27.88 6.93 -20.94
C SER A 187 -27.88 8.19 -21.83
N PRO A 188 -28.93 9.02 -21.81
CA PRO A 188 -28.96 10.28 -22.58
C PRO A 188 -27.94 11.32 -22.07
N ALA A 189 -27.18 11.00 -21.02
CA ALA A 189 -26.05 11.80 -20.52
C ALA A 189 -24.68 11.28 -21.00
N ALA A 190 -24.63 10.25 -21.87
CA ALA A 190 -23.40 9.87 -22.56
C ALA A 190 -23.13 10.84 -23.71
N ALA A 191 -22.84 12.10 -23.36
CA ALA A 191 -22.13 12.99 -24.26
C ALA A 191 -20.86 12.27 -24.72
N ALA A 192 -20.65 12.25 -26.04
CA ALA A 192 -19.54 11.57 -26.70
C ALA A 192 -18.26 11.67 -25.87
N SER A 193 -17.74 10.52 -25.45
CA SER A 193 -16.47 10.43 -24.74
C SER A 193 -15.42 11.22 -25.54
N PRO A 194 -14.81 12.27 -24.96
CA PRO A 194 -13.72 12.95 -25.64
C PRO A 194 -12.60 11.93 -25.92
N PRO A 195 -11.78 12.15 -26.96
CA PRO A 195 -10.70 11.23 -27.33
C PRO A 195 -9.86 10.86 -26.10
N PRO A 196 -9.36 9.61 -26.00
CA PRO A 196 -8.61 9.15 -24.85
C PRO A 196 -7.36 10.02 -24.68
N ASP A 197 -7.44 10.97 -23.75
CA ASP A 197 -6.32 11.80 -23.35
C ASP A 197 -5.38 10.92 -22.51
N PRO A 198 -4.18 10.57 -23.03
CA PRO A 198 -3.27 9.63 -22.36
C PRO A 198 -2.82 10.12 -20.98
N ASN A 199 -3.00 11.40 -20.66
CA ASN A 199 -2.60 11.99 -19.39
C ASN A 199 -3.78 12.60 -18.59
N LEU A 200 -5.02 12.36 -19.05
CA LEU A 200 -6.26 12.77 -18.39
C LEU A 200 -6.23 14.26 -17.98
N GLN A 201 -5.65 15.13 -18.80
CA GLN A 201 -5.45 16.55 -18.47
C GLN A 201 -6.78 17.27 -18.28
N SER A 202 -7.78 16.94 -19.09
CA SER A 202 -9.14 17.44 -18.93
C SER A 202 -9.76 17.11 -17.56
N ARG A 203 -9.44 15.95 -16.98
CA ARG A 203 -9.91 15.57 -15.63
C ARG A 203 -9.15 16.32 -14.54
N LYS A 204 -7.85 16.54 -14.75
CA LYS A 204 -7.01 17.29 -13.81
C LYS A 204 -7.42 18.76 -13.74
N THR A 205 -7.70 19.38 -14.88
CA THR A 205 -8.20 20.76 -14.92
C THR A 205 -9.61 20.86 -14.32
N ALA A 206 -10.49 19.92 -14.62
CA ALA A 206 -11.82 19.86 -14.02
C ALA A 206 -11.75 19.75 -12.48
N PHE A 207 -10.91 18.86 -11.97
CA PHE A 207 -10.68 18.69 -10.53
C PHE A 207 -10.07 19.94 -9.88
N ALA A 208 -9.09 20.58 -10.53
CA ALA A 208 -8.49 21.81 -10.03
C ALA A 208 -9.47 23.01 -10.04
N SER A 209 -10.43 23.01 -10.98
CA SER A 209 -11.48 24.03 -11.07
C SER A 209 -12.67 23.75 -10.16
N ASP A 210 -12.82 22.52 -9.68
CA ASP A 210 -13.90 22.14 -8.78
C ASP A 210 -13.61 22.70 -7.38
N ARG A 211 -14.14 23.89 -7.13
CA ARG A 211 -14.08 24.51 -5.81
C ARG A 211 -14.97 23.70 -4.89
N ALA A 212 -14.40 23.11 -3.84
CA ALA A 212 -15.09 22.31 -2.82
C ALA A 212 -16.51 22.84 -2.55
N GLY A 213 -17.50 22.18 -3.17
CA GLY A 213 -18.82 22.75 -3.42
C GLY A 213 -19.80 22.64 -2.27
N ALA A 214 -19.40 22.11 -1.12
CA ALA A 214 -20.26 22.01 0.04
C ALA A 214 -19.47 22.24 1.33
N PRO A 215 -20.02 22.99 2.30
CA PRO A 215 -19.43 23.07 3.62
C PRO A 215 -19.36 21.66 4.23
N THR A 216 -18.22 21.32 4.84
CA THR A 216 -18.01 20.04 5.55
C THR A 216 -19.05 19.81 6.65
N TYR A 217 -19.61 20.89 7.17
CA TYR A 217 -20.68 20.86 8.17
C TYR A 217 -22.01 21.11 7.49
N ASN A 218 -22.99 20.24 7.78
CA ASN A 218 -24.37 20.46 7.41
C ASN A 218 -24.86 21.77 8.07
N PRO A 219 -25.22 22.82 7.30
CA PRO A 219 -25.75 24.05 7.87
C PRO A 219 -27.16 23.85 8.43
N ASP A 220 -27.87 22.81 7.99
CA ASP A 220 -29.25 22.56 8.38
C ASP A 220 -29.33 21.87 9.73
N ARG A 221 -30.20 22.39 10.59
CA ARG A 221 -30.48 21.82 11.92
C ARG A 221 -31.72 20.95 11.86
N VAL A 222 -31.77 19.94 12.75
CA VAL A 222 -32.99 19.16 12.99
C VAL A 222 -34.09 20.12 13.43
N GLN A 223 -35.23 20.08 12.75
CA GLN A 223 -36.41 20.88 13.06
C GLN A 223 -37.44 20.00 13.74
N ASP A 224 -38.06 20.53 14.79
CA ASP A 224 -39.23 19.89 15.39
C ASP A 224 -40.44 20.05 14.46
N PRO A 225 -41.36 19.05 14.41
CA PRO A 225 -42.56 19.16 13.59
C PRO A 225 -43.41 20.33 14.06
N LEU A 226 -43.82 21.18 13.12
CA LEU A 226 -44.64 22.36 13.40
C LEU A 226 -46.08 22.00 13.78
N SER A 227 -46.50 20.77 13.49
CA SER A 227 -47.83 20.27 13.86
C SER A 227 -47.82 18.76 14.16
N PRO A 228 -48.77 18.29 14.99
CA PRO A 228 -48.93 16.86 15.28
C PRO A 228 -49.26 15.99 14.06
N TYR A 229 -49.70 16.60 12.95
CA TYR A 229 -50.06 15.91 11.71
C TYR A 229 -48.93 15.94 10.66
N GLN A 230 -47.75 16.44 11.02
CA GLN A 230 -46.62 16.54 10.13
C GLN A 230 -45.73 15.30 10.27
N LEU A 231 -45.64 14.51 9.20
CA LEU A 231 -44.71 13.38 9.13
C LEU A 231 -43.34 13.88 8.67
N MET A 232 -42.31 13.61 9.48
CA MET A 232 -40.92 13.93 9.15
C MET A 232 -40.26 12.78 8.40
N ALA A 233 -39.31 13.12 7.53
CA ALA A 233 -38.49 12.12 6.84
C ALA A 233 -37.75 11.26 7.87
N GLY A 234 -37.87 9.93 7.75
CA GLY A 234 -37.32 8.97 8.72
C GLY A 234 -38.28 8.54 9.83
N SER A 235 -39.55 9.00 9.83
CA SER A 235 -40.58 8.45 10.71
C SER A 235 -40.99 7.04 10.27
N LEU A 236 -41.05 6.10 11.23
CA LEU A 236 -41.50 4.72 11.03
C LEU A 236 -42.99 4.62 11.36
N ILE A 237 -43.79 4.14 10.40
CA ILE A 237 -45.20 3.79 10.60
C ILE A 237 -45.25 2.26 10.76
N PRO A 238 -45.57 1.75 11.97
CA PRO A 238 -45.73 0.31 12.20
C PRO A 238 -47.03 -0.24 11.58
#